data_AF-A0A918Z2S6-F1
#
_entry.id   AF-A0A918Z2S6-F1
#
_cell.length_a   1.000
_cell.length_b   1.000
_cell.length_c   1.000
_cell.angle_alpha   90.00
_cell.angle_beta   90.00
_cell.angle_gamma   90.00
#
_symmetry.space_group_name_H-M   'P 1'
#
loop_
_entity.id
_entity.type
_entity.pdbx_description
1 polymer ?
#
loop_
_entity_poly.entity_id
_entity_poly.type
_entity_poly.pdbx_seq_one_letter_code
_entity_poly.pdbx_strand_id
1 'polypeptide(L)'
;MATFTHATPERCAQLGRALTAAGLTWSDNGRQDDPQYLDYTVTDPHGRTWRISPATNFQISPSSPGQIWEASCSALMTTTPILSARQVAERIKDVPA
;
A
#
# COMPACT_ATOMS: atom_id res chain seq x y z
N MET A 1 1.11 19.54 -9.52
CA MET A 1 2.00 18.36 -9.59
C MET A 1 1.69 17.47 -8.40
N ALA A 2 1.60 16.16 -8.58
CA ALA A 2 1.46 15.23 -7.46
C ALA A 2 2.76 15.26 -6.64
N THR A 3 2.64 15.30 -5.32
CA THR A 3 3.79 15.30 -4.41
C THR A 3 3.62 14.19 -3.36
N PHE A 4 4.73 13.59 -2.98
CA PHE A 4 4.76 12.36 -2.17
C PHE A 4 5.79 12.42 -1.04
N THR A 5 6.02 13.61 -0.48
CA THR A 5 7.05 13.85 0.55
C THR A 5 6.87 13.02 1.82
N HIS A 6 5.68 12.46 2.04
CA HIS A 6 5.36 11.56 3.14
C HIS A 6 5.79 10.10 2.89
N ALA A 7 6.02 9.69 1.64
CA ALA A 7 6.38 8.32 1.26
C ALA A 7 7.89 8.10 1.44
N THR A 8 8.37 8.31 2.66
CA THR A 8 9.79 8.18 3.02
C THR A 8 10.23 6.70 3.01
N PRO A 9 11.55 6.42 2.97
CA PRO A 9 12.07 5.05 3.13
C PRO A 9 11.58 4.36 4.41
N GLU A 10 11.42 5.11 5.50
CA GLU A 10 10.88 4.57 6.76
C GLU A 10 9.43 4.10 6.63
N ARG A 11 8.60 4.85 5.89
CA ARG A 11 7.21 4.48 5.60
C ARG A 11 7.12 3.29 4.65
N CYS A 12 8.01 3.23 3.66
CA CYS A 12 8.16 2.07 2.77
C CYS A 12 8.51 0.81 3.58
N ALA A 13 9.51 0.91 4.46
CA ALA A 13 9.89 -0.17 5.36
C ALA A 13 8.75 -0.54 6.34
N GLN A 14 7.94 0.43 6.78
CA GLN A 14 6.75 0.17 7.60
C GLN A 14 5.71 -0.67 6.85
N LEU A 15 5.47 -0.37 5.57
CA LEU A 15 4.59 -1.18 4.72
C LEU A 15 5.14 -2.59 4.54
N GLY A 16 6.42 -2.73 4.17
CA GLY A 16 7.04 -4.05 3.99
C GLY A 16 6.97 -4.92 5.26
N ARG A 17 7.21 -4.33 6.44
CA ARG A 17 7.04 -5.02 7.73
C ARG A 17 5.59 -5.45 7.98
N ALA A 18 4.62 -4.59 7.67
CA ALA A 18 3.20 -4.91 7.85
C ALA A 18 2.74 -6.05 6.94
N LEU A 19 3.14 -6.03 5.67
CA LEU A 19 2.85 -7.10 4.70
C LEU A 19 3.48 -8.43 5.12
N THR A 20 4.74 -8.39 5.57
CA THR A 20 5.46 -9.57 6.09
C THR A 20 4.77 -10.12 7.34
N ALA A 21 4.39 -9.25 8.29
CA ALA A 21 3.68 -9.66 9.50
C ALA A 21 2.28 -10.23 9.23
N ALA A 22 1.62 -9.78 8.16
CA ALA A 22 0.35 -10.35 7.69
C ALA A 22 0.52 -11.71 7.01
N GLY A 23 1.75 -12.15 6.73
CA GLY A 23 2.06 -13.39 6.02
C GLY A 23 1.78 -13.32 4.52
N LEU A 24 1.71 -12.10 3.95
CA LEU A 24 1.46 -11.90 2.54
C LEU A 24 2.76 -12.05 1.73
N THR A 25 2.66 -12.62 0.54
CA THR A 25 3.78 -12.60 -0.42
C THR A 25 3.77 -11.25 -1.11
N TRP A 26 4.90 -10.53 -1.09
CA TRP A 26 4.97 -9.19 -1.68
C TRP A 26 6.35 -8.89 -2.26
N SER A 27 6.37 -7.94 -3.19
CA SER A 27 7.56 -7.35 -3.79
C SER A 27 7.32 -5.88 -4.10
N ASP A 28 8.35 -5.05 -4.01
CA ASP A 28 8.31 -3.69 -4.55
C ASP A 28 9.03 -3.61 -5.90
N ASN A 29 8.86 -2.49 -6.59
CA ASN A 29 9.51 -2.22 -7.87
C ASN A 29 10.87 -1.52 -7.75
N GLY A 30 11.44 -1.43 -6.55
CA GLY A 30 12.72 -0.80 -6.26
C GLY A 30 12.73 0.74 -6.35
N ARG A 31 11.59 1.40 -6.58
CA ARG A 31 11.51 2.87 -6.76
C ARG A 31 11.20 3.61 -5.47
N GLN A 32 11.76 3.18 -4.35
CA GLN A 32 11.56 3.85 -3.05
C GLN A 32 12.11 5.29 -3.04
N ASP A 33 13.10 5.58 -3.89
CA ASP A 33 13.66 6.93 -4.09
C ASP A 33 12.81 7.82 -5.01
N ASP A 34 11.86 7.24 -5.77
CA ASP A 34 10.95 7.98 -6.64
C ASP A 34 9.48 7.58 -6.38
N PRO A 35 8.87 8.12 -5.30
CA PRO A 35 7.56 7.67 -4.84
C PRO A 35 6.42 7.85 -5.84
N GLN A 36 6.57 8.71 -6.86
CA GLN A 36 5.57 8.88 -7.90
C GLN A 36 5.40 7.64 -8.78
N TYR A 37 6.41 6.75 -8.79
CA TYR A 37 6.41 5.49 -9.50
C TYR A 37 6.48 4.30 -8.55
N LEU A 38 6.42 4.51 -7.24
CA LEU A 38 6.51 3.44 -6.27
C LEU A 38 5.25 2.59 -6.31
N ASP A 39 5.43 1.29 -6.53
CA ASP A 39 4.35 0.30 -6.55
C ASP A 39 4.83 -0.98 -5.84
N TYR A 40 3.94 -1.56 -5.04
CA TYR A 40 4.13 -2.85 -4.42
C TYR A 40 3.13 -3.84 -5.00
N THR A 41 3.63 -4.99 -5.41
CA THR A 41 2.82 -6.13 -5.82
C THR A 41 2.66 -7.06 -4.62
N VAL A 42 1.42 -7.42 -4.29
CA VAL A 42 1.09 -8.30 -3.16
C VAL A 42 0.15 -9.41 -3.63
N THR A 43 0.42 -10.64 -3.24
CA THR A 43 -0.47 -11.78 -3.48
C THR A 43 -1.29 -12.06 -2.22
N ASP A 44 -2.61 -12.01 -2.36
CA ASP A 44 -3.54 -12.33 -1.28
C ASP A 44 -3.67 -13.85 -1.04
N PRO A 45 -4.31 -14.31 0.06
CA PRO A 45 -4.45 -15.74 0.36
C PRO A 45 -5.22 -16.55 -0.70
N HIS A 46 -5.95 -15.88 -1.59
CA HIS A 46 -6.72 -16.50 -2.67
C HIS A 46 -5.97 -16.48 -4.01
N GLY A 47 -4.69 -16.07 -4.00
CA GLY A 47 -3.83 -16.01 -5.18
C GLY A 47 -4.07 -14.79 -6.08
N ARG A 48 -4.83 -13.78 -5.63
CA ARG A 48 -5.08 -12.58 -6.41
C ARG A 48 -4.01 -11.53 -6.16
N THR A 49 -3.71 -10.77 -7.20
CA THR A 49 -2.68 -9.73 -7.18
C THR A 49 -3.27 -8.37 -6.82
N TRP A 50 -2.69 -7.76 -5.80
CA TRP A 50 -2.94 -6.40 -5.35
C TRP A 50 -1.77 -5.50 -5.71
N ARG A 51 -2.07 -4.27 -6.12
CA ARG A 51 -1.09 -3.19 -6.31
C ARG A 51 -1.28 -2.14 -5.24
N ILE A 52 -0.21 -1.79 -4.54
CA ILE A 52 -0.21 -0.76 -3.49
C ILE A 52 0.66 0.39 -3.95
N SER A 53 0.14 1.61 -3.86
CA SER A 53 0.86 2.84 -4.20
C SER A 53 0.66 3.90 -3.11
N PRO A 54 1.61 4.84 -2.95
CA PRO A 54 1.41 5.95 -2.04
C PRO A 54 0.33 6.91 -2.59
N ALA A 55 -0.49 7.43 -1.70
CA ALA A 55 -1.46 8.48 -2.00
C ALA A 55 -0.72 9.78 -2.31
N THR A 56 -1.33 10.68 -3.08
CA THR A 56 -0.78 12.03 -3.23
C THR A 56 -0.92 12.83 -1.93
N ASN A 57 -0.05 13.80 -1.69
CA ASN A 57 -0.11 14.69 -0.50
C ASN A 57 -1.50 15.31 -0.26
N PHE A 58 -2.26 15.61 -1.31
CA PHE A 58 -3.60 16.21 -1.20
C PHE A 58 -4.66 15.23 -0.70
N GLN A 59 -4.41 13.92 -0.78
CA GLN A 59 -5.33 12.87 -0.34
C GLN A 59 -5.11 12.49 1.13
N ILE A 60 -4.04 12.98 1.76
CA ILE A 60 -3.69 12.62 3.14
C ILE A 60 -4.39 13.55 4.11
N SER A 61 -5.15 12.95 5.03
CA SER A 61 -5.77 13.71 6.11
C SER A 61 -4.72 14.17 7.13
N PRO A 62 -4.70 15.46 7.54
CA PRO A 62 -3.85 15.93 8.63
C PRO A 62 -4.10 15.21 9.96
N SER A 63 -5.33 14.72 10.18
CA SER A 63 -5.69 13.96 11.38
C SER A 63 -5.14 12.53 11.41
N SER A 64 -4.57 12.04 10.31
CA SER A 64 -4.07 10.67 10.19
C SER A 64 -2.87 10.60 9.23
N PRO A 65 -1.72 11.21 9.59
CA PRO A 65 -0.57 11.35 8.69
C PRO A 65 0.13 10.01 8.35
N GLY A 66 -0.25 8.92 9.01
CA GLY A 66 0.23 7.57 8.70
C GLY A 66 -0.64 6.82 7.69
N GLN A 67 -1.79 7.36 7.30
CA GLN A 67 -2.65 6.80 6.26
C GLN A 67 -2.24 7.38 4.93
N ILE A 68 -1.43 6.61 4.19
CA ILE A 68 -0.80 7.07 2.96
C ILE A 68 -0.85 6.02 1.85
N TRP A 69 -1.42 4.83 2.11
CA TRP A 69 -1.36 3.71 1.18
C TRP A 69 -2.73 3.43 0.60
N GLU A 70 -2.78 3.33 -0.73
CA GLU A 70 -3.93 2.85 -1.47
C GLU A 70 -3.60 1.50 -2.07
N ALA A 71 -4.51 0.53 -1.96
CA ALA A 71 -4.38 -0.76 -2.62
C ALA A 71 -5.51 -0.97 -3.61
N SER A 72 -5.18 -1.52 -4.78
CA SER A 72 -6.14 -1.87 -5.82
C SER A 72 -5.99 -3.33 -6.24
N CYS A 73 -7.11 -3.98 -6.51
CA CYS A 73 -7.15 -5.35 -7.02
C CYS A 73 -8.07 -5.41 -8.24
N SER A 74 -7.48 -5.63 -9.41
CA SER A 74 -8.21 -5.68 -10.68
C SER A 74 -9.16 -6.87 -10.75
N ALA A 75 -8.80 -8.01 -10.14
CA ALA A 75 -9.65 -9.20 -10.10
C ALA A 75 -10.97 -8.97 -9.35
N LEU A 76 -10.98 -8.04 -8.39
CA LEU A 76 -12.16 -7.68 -7.60
C LEU A 76 -12.77 -6.34 -7.99
N MET A 77 -12.20 -5.66 -9.00
CA MET A 77 -12.58 -4.30 -9.39
C MET A 77 -12.69 -3.36 -8.17
N THR A 78 -11.76 -3.49 -7.23
CA THR A 78 -11.82 -2.77 -5.95
C THR A 78 -10.55 -1.96 -5.72
N THR A 79 -10.74 -0.80 -5.08
CA THR A 79 -9.68 0.06 -4.57
C THR A 79 -10.02 0.42 -3.14
N THR A 80 -9.05 0.31 -2.24
CA THR A 80 -9.24 0.68 -0.83
C THR A 80 -9.29 2.19 -0.67
N PRO A 81 -9.89 2.72 0.41
CA PRO A 81 -9.54 4.08 0.84
C PRO A 81 -8.04 4.19 1.15
N ILE A 82 -7.57 5.42 1.40
CA ILE A 82 -6.21 5.63 1.89
C ILE A 82 -6.10 5.11 3.32
N LEU A 83 -5.21 4.16 3.53
CA LEU A 83 -5.05 3.41 4.77
C LEU A 83 -3.61 3.50 5.29
N SER A 84 -3.45 3.15 6.57
CA SER A 84 -2.12 2.94 7.13
C SER A 84 -1.55 1.62 6.65
N ALA A 85 -0.21 1.47 6.73
CA ALA A 85 0.50 0.26 6.32
C ALA A 85 -0.11 -1.02 6.92
N ARG A 86 -0.46 -0.96 8.21
CA ARG A 86 -1.10 -2.09 8.91
C ARG A 86 -2.49 -2.38 8.36
N GLN A 87 -3.33 -1.35 8.25
CA GLN A 87 -4.71 -1.49 7.78
C GLN A 87 -4.78 -2.03 6.35
N VAL A 88 -3.86 -1.60 5.46
CA VAL A 88 -3.82 -2.11 4.08
C VAL A 88 -3.44 -3.60 4.05
N ALA A 89 -2.47 -4.01 4.86
CA ALA A 89 -2.05 -5.41 4.95
C ALA A 89 -3.18 -6.30 5.53
N GLU A 90 -3.84 -5.85 6.59
CA GLU A 90 -5.01 -6.54 7.16
C GLU A 90 -6.15 -6.63 6.12
N ARG A 91 -6.42 -5.55 5.37
CA ARG A 91 -7.46 -5.54 4.34
C ARG A 91 -7.21 -6.53 3.21
N ILE A 92 -5.95 -6.66 2.76
CA ILE A 92 -5.56 -7.62 1.71
C ILE A 92 -5.59 -9.05 2.26
N LYS A 93 -5.24 -9.25 3.53
CA LYS A 93 -5.28 -10.56 4.17
C LYS A 93 -6.71 -11.07 4.36
N ASP A 94 -7.62 -10.20 4.82
CA ASP A 94 -8.99 -10.57 5.22
C ASP A 94 -10.00 -10.44 4.07
N VAL A 95 -9.53 -10.26 2.84
CA VAL A 95 -10.40 -10.18 1.67
C VAL A 95 -11.18 -11.51 1.50
N PRO A 96 -12.51 -11.44 1.28
CA PRO A 96 -13.30 -12.64 1.04
C PRO A 96 -12.90 -13.35 -0.26
N ALA A 97 -13.15 -14.66 -0.31
CA ALA A 97 -12.93 -15.50 -1.50
C ALA A 97 -13.78 -15.02 -2.68
#